data_AF-A0A182WHM1-F1
#
_entry.id   AF-A0A182WHM1-F1
#
_cell.length_a   1.000
_cell.length_b   1.000
_cell.length_c   1.000
_cell.angle_alpha   90.00
_cell.angle_beta   90.00
_cell.angle_gamma   90.00
#
_symmetry.space_group_name_H-M   'P 1'
#
loop_
_entity.id
_entity.type
_entity.pdbx_description
1 polymer ?
#
loop_
_entity_poly.entity_id
_entity_poly.type
_entity_poly.pdbx_seq_one_letter_code
_entity_poly.pdbx_strand_id
1 'polypeptide(L)'
;MPQESSNSEALTPNHFILGSSIGRKEQVRVLPHPAEALRSSYQRAAALTHHFWDRWLKEYVPTLHRRRAKVEEVFPGRDGRVRQAVVRTANGKILKRPVVKLARVDAEMDRE
;
A
#
# COMPACT_ATOMS: atom_id res chain seq x y z
N MET A 1 8.79 -26.66 12.87
CA MET A 1 8.89 -25.48 13.75
C MET A 1 8.34 -24.29 12.97
N PRO A 2 7.25 -23.64 13.41
CA PRO A 2 6.80 -22.40 12.78
C PRO A 2 7.80 -21.31 13.18
N GLN A 3 8.48 -20.71 12.20
CA GLN A 3 9.28 -19.52 12.48
C GLN A 3 8.31 -18.36 12.67
N GLU A 4 8.09 -18.02 13.94
CA GLU A 4 7.41 -16.80 14.37
C GLU A 4 7.97 -15.60 13.60
N SER A 5 7.09 -14.89 12.90
CA SER A 5 7.37 -13.66 12.16
C SER A 5 7.62 -12.48 13.11
N SER A 6 8.44 -12.65 14.14
CA SER A 6 8.60 -11.67 15.23
C SER A 6 9.49 -10.47 14.87
N ASN A 7 9.78 -10.25 13.59
CA ASN A 7 10.57 -9.11 13.11
C ASN A 7 9.94 -8.45 11.86
N SER A 8 8.61 -8.33 11.84
CA SER A 8 7.88 -7.53 10.84
C SER A 8 7.91 -6.04 11.20
N GLU A 9 9.11 -5.47 11.37
CA GLU A 9 9.22 -4.02 11.42
C GLU A 9 8.90 -3.45 10.04
N ALA A 10 7.94 -2.52 9.98
CA ALA A 10 7.61 -1.85 8.74
C ALA A 10 8.86 -1.15 8.21
N LEU A 11 9.21 -1.35 6.94
CA LEU A 11 10.30 -0.63 6.30
C LEU A 11 9.97 0.87 6.29
N THR A 12 10.43 1.57 7.32
CA THR A 12 10.36 3.02 7.42
C THR A 12 11.37 3.67 6.48
N PRO A 13 11.15 4.91 6.03
CA PRO A 13 12.17 5.65 5.29
C PRO A 13 13.54 5.69 5.98
N ASN A 14 13.58 5.68 7.32
CA ASN A 14 14.80 5.61 8.11
C ASN A 14 15.66 4.37 7.82
N HIS A 15 15.05 3.22 7.50
CA HIS A 15 15.80 2.03 7.11
C HIS A 15 16.67 2.28 5.87
N PHE A 16 16.15 3.02 4.88
CA PHE A 16 16.89 3.33 3.66
C PHE A 16 17.89 4.47 3.84
N ILE A 17 17.60 5.43 4.72
CA ILE A 17 18.45 6.62 4.93
C ILE A 17 19.60 6.34 5.91
N LEU A 18 19.35 5.57 6.96
CA LEU A 18 20.24 5.40 8.11
C LEU A 18 20.67 3.95 8.35
N GLY A 19 20.13 2.98 7.61
CA GLY A 19 20.41 1.55 7.80
C GLY A 19 19.66 0.92 8.97
N SER A 20 18.83 1.68 9.68
CA SER A 20 17.96 1.19 10.76
C SER A 20 16.77 2.13 10.96
N SER A 21 15.65 1.61 11.46
CA SER A 21 14.49 2.43 11.89
C SER A 21 14.85 3.44 12.98
N ILE A 22 15.76 3.06 13.87
CA ILE A 22 16.20 3.79 15.07
C ILE A 22 17.35 4.77 14.80
N GLY A 23 17.90 4.81 13.58
CA GLY A 23 18.91 5.80 13.18
C GLY A 23 20.34 5.50 13.63
N ARG A 24 20.63 4.27 14.07
CA ARG A 24 22.01 3.81 14.27
C ARG A 24 22.66 3.56 12.91
N LYS A 25 23.59 4.44 12.53
CA LYS A 25 24.50 4.21 11.40
C LYS A 25 25.50 3.12 11.76
N GLU A 26 25.49 2.03 11.02
CA GLU A 26 26.56 1.04 11.04
C GLU A 26 27.86 1.73 10.57
N GLN A 27 28.92 1.67 11.37
CA GLN A 27 30.18 2.36 11.06
C GLN A 27 30.84 1.72 9.83
N VAL A 28 30.56 2.24 8.63
CA VAL A 28 31.21 1.79 7.41
C VAL A 28 32.55 2.51 7.22
N ARG A 29 33.59 1.67 7.13
CA ARG A 29 34.98 1.87 6.66
C ARG A 29 35.39 3.31 6.31
N VAL A 30 36.45 3.77 6.98
CA VAL A 30 37.13 5.05 6.75
C VAL A 30 37.43 5.24 5.25
N LEU A 31 36.66 6.12 4.62
CA LEU A 31 36.90 6.57 3.25
C LEU A 31 37.88 7.76 3.27
N PRO A 32 38.73 7.91 2.23
CA PRO A 32 39.84 8.88 2.23
C PRO A 32 39.41 10.35 2.29
N HIS A 33 38.13 10.66 2.03
CA HIS A 33 37.57 11.98 2.21
C HIS A 33 36.14 11.92 2.82
N PRO A 34 35.97 12.27 4.11
CA PRO A 34 34.70 12.11 4.84
C PRO A 34 33.50 12.84 4.19
N ALA A 35 33.75 13.98 3.53
CA ALA A 35 32.69 14.77 2.89
C ALA A 35 32.12 14.08 1.64
N GLU A 36 32.96 13.44 0.83
CA GLU A 36 32.54 12.68 -0.35
C GLU A 36 31.76 11.43 0.07
N ALA A 37 32.24 10.71 1.08
CA ALA A 37 31.54 9.56 1.65
C ALA A 37 30.11 9.90 2.11
N LEU A 38 29.96 11.01 2.83
CA LEU A 38 28.67 11.48 3.32
C LEU A 38 27.74 11.88 2.16
N ARG A 39 28.27 12.59 1.14
CA ARG A 39 27.53 12.96 -0.07
C ARG A 39 27.07 11.74 -0.85
N SER A 40 27.95 10.77 -1.12
CA SER A 40 27.58 9.56 -1.84
C SER A 40 26.56 8.71 -1.08
N SER A 41 26.65 8.65 0.25
CA SER A 41 25.64 7.98 1.08
C SER A 41 24.29 8.69 1.02
N TYR A 42 24.28 10.03 1.15
CA TYR A 42 23.06 10.83 1.08
C TYR A 42 22.39 10.73 -0.30
N GLN A 43 23.15 10.81 -1.38
CA GLN A 43 22.64 10.69 -2.74
C GLN A 43 21.97 9.31 -2.96
N ARG A 44 22.58 8.23 -2.47
CA ARG A 44 21.98 6.89 -2.53
C ARG A 44 20.69 6.80 -1.72
N ALA A 45 20.70 7.31 -0.48
CA ALA A 45 19.52 7.34 0.37
C ALA A 45 18.37 8.15 -0.25
N ALA A 46 18.68 9.31 -0.84
CA ALA A 46 17.72 10.13 -1.56
C ALA A 46 17.14 9.40 -2.76
N ALA A 47 17.97 8.75 -3.58
CA ALA A 47 17.52 7.97 -4.73
C ALA A 47 16.57 6.83 -4.34
N LEU A 48 16.91 6.08 -3.28
CA LEU A 48 16.05 5.02 -2.74
C LEU A 48 14.73 5.58 -2.20
N THR A 49 14.78 6.71 -1.50
CA THR A 49 13.61 7.38 -0.96
C THR A 49 12.68 7.84 -2.08
N HIS A 50 13.21 8.49 -3.12
CA HIS A 50 12.43 8.90 -4.30
C HIS A 50 11.76 7.69 -4.95
N HIS A 51 12.52 6.65 -5.26
CA HIS A 51 11.99 5.44 -5.89
C HIS A 51 10.93 4.75 -5.02
N PHE A 52 11.14 4.70 -3.70
CA PHE A 52 10.17 4.16 -2.76
C PHE A 52 8.86 4.95 -2.81
N TRP A 53 8.91 6.28 -2.69
CA TRP A 53 7.71 7.11 -2.68
C TRP A 53 6.95 7.05 -4.00
N ASP A 54 7.65 7.03 -5.14
CA ASP A 54 7.02 6.91 -6.45
C ASP A 54 6.22 5.60 -6.58
N ARG A 55 6.82 4.48 -6.15
CA ARG A 55 6.13 3.18 -6.16
C ARG A 55 5.03 3.11 -5.12
N TRP A 56 5.26 3.60 -3.90
CA TRP A 56 4.28 3.57 -2.83
C TRP A 56 3.01 4.36 -3.19
N LEU A 57 3.17 5.58 -3.73
CA LEU A 57 2.05 6.40 -4.20
C LEU A 57 1.28 5.74 -5.35
N LYS A 58 1.99 5.06 -6.26
CA LYS A 58 1.38 4.42 -7.44
C LYS A 58 0.71 3.08 -7.12
N GLU A 59 1.32 2.27 -6.25
CA GLU A 59 0.96 0.87 -6.04
C GLU A 59 0.16 0.67 -4.76
N TYR A 60 0.51 1.34 -3.66
CA TYR A 60 -0.09 1.11 -2.35
C TYR A 60 -1.22 2.07 -2.01
N VAL A 61 -1.05 3.38 -2.21
CA VAL A 61 -2.10 4.37 -1.88
C VAL A 61 -3.46 4.07 -2.54
N PRO A 62 -3.55 3.63 -3.81
CA PRO A 62 -4.84 3.28 -4.40
C PRO A 62 -5.54 2.10 -3.70
N THR A 63 -4.79 1.23 -3.02
CA THR A 63 -5.35 0.10 -2.25
C THR A 63 -5.94 0.53 -0.91
N LEU A 64 -5.44 1.63 -0.34
CA LEU A 64 -5.96 2.20 0.91
C LEU A 64 -7.35 2.81 0.71
N HIS A 65 -7.61 3.38 -0.47
CA HIS A 65 -8.87 4.06 -0.75
C HIS A 65 -9.93 3.10 -1.30
N ARG A 66 -10.62 2.39 -0.38
CA ARG A 66 -11.76 1.53 -0.74
C ARG A 66 -12.98 2.37 -1.11
N ARG A 67 -13.27 2.46 -2.40
CA ARG A 67 -14.47 3.14 -2.91
C ARG A 67 -15.71 2.33 -2.58
N ARG A 68 -16.64 2.92 -1.84
CA ARG A 68 -17.96 2.35 -1.54
C ARG A 68 -18.93 2.59 -2.70
N ALA A 69 -19.83 1.64 -2.91
CA ALA A 69 -20.89 1.73 -3.90
C ALA A 69 -22.10 0.91 -3.43
N LYS A 70 -23.31 1.36 -3.78
CA LYS A 70 -24.56 0.65 -3.52
C LYS A 70 -24.88 -0.27 -4.70
N VAL A 71 -25.24 -1.52 -4.44
CA VAL A 71 -25.72 -2.44 -5.48
C VAL A 71 -27.13 -2.02 -5.89
N GLU A 72 -27.36 -1.86 -7.20
CA GLU A 72 -28.68 -1.54 -7.76
C GLU A 72 -29.36 -2.76 -8.38
N GLU A 73 -28.60 -3.56 -9.12
CA GLU A 73 -29.10 -4.73 -9.84
C GLU A 73 -28.07 -5.85 -9.83
N VAL A 74 -28.54 -7.10 -9.78
CA VAL A 74 -27.70 -8.30 -9.79
C VAL A 74 -28.12 -9.24 -10.93
N PHE A 75 -27.14 -9.90 -11.55
CA PHE A 75 -27.37 -10.86 -12.63
C PHE A 75 -26.98 -12.27 -12.16
N PRO A 76 -27.94 -13.08 -11.68
CA PRO A 76 -27.69 -14.48 -11.33
C PRO A 76 -27.52 -15.34 -12.58
N GLY A 77 -26.62 -16.32 -12.51
CA GLY A 77 -26.53 -17.38 -13.52
C GLY A 77 -27.60 -18.44 -13.35
N ARG A 78 -27.59 -19.45 -14.23
CA ARG A 78 -28.51 -20.60 -14.18
C ARG A 78 -28.46 -21.39 -12.85
N ASP A 79 -27.31 -21.33 -12.18
CA ASP A 79 -27.05 -21.93 -10.87
C ASP A 79 -27.47 -21.04 -9.68
N GLY A 80 -28.13 -19.90 -9.94
CA GLY A 80 -28.51 -18.92 -8.93
C GLY A 80 -27.35 -18.07 -8.39
N ARG A 81 -26.10 -18.33 -8.82
CA ARG A 81 -24.92 -17.58 -8.36
C ARG A 81 -24.77 -16.27 -9.13
N VAL A 82 -24.70 -15.16 -8.41
CA VAL A 82 -24.46 -13.83 -8.99
C VAL A 82 -22.99 -13.71 -9.41
N ARG A 83 -22.76 -13.47 -10.71
CA ARG A 83 -21.41 -13.26 -11.27
C ARG A 83 -21.12 -11.79 -11.56
N GLN A 84 -22.16 -10.99 -11.79
CA GLN A 84 -22.06 -9.57 -12.11
C GLN A 84 -23.15 -8.77 -11.40
N ALA A 85 -22.83 -7.54 -11.02
CA ALA A 85 -23.78 -6.59 -10.46
C ALA A 85 -23.57 -5.18 -11.06
N VAL A 86 -24.64 -4.40 -11.11
CA VAL A 86 -24.62 -2.96 -11.35
C VAL A 86 -24.49 -2.26 -9.99
N VAL A 87 -23.50 -1.39 -9.87
CA VAL A 87 -23.24 -0.62 -8.65
C VAL A 87 -23.26 0.88 -8.94
N ARG A 88 -23.86 1.65 -8.03
CA ARG A 88 -23.81 3.11 -8.00
C ARG A 88 -22.75 3.57 -7.00
N THR A 89 -21.71 4.23 -7.48
CA THR A 89 -20.66 4.79 -6.63
C THR A 89 -21.13 6.09 -5.95
N ALA A 90 -20.45 6.52 -4.88
CA ALA A 90 -20.83 7.73 -4.13
C ALA A 90 -20.88 9.01 -4.98
N ASN A 91 -20.08 9.08 -6.04
CA ASN A 91 -20.08 10.17 -7.04
C ASN A 91 -21.12 10.01 -8.16
N GLY A 92 -22.13 9.15 -7.98
CA GLY A 92 -23.27 9.00 -8.88
C GLY A 92 -23.02 8.17 -10.14
N LYS A 93 -21.79 7.70 -10.39
CA LYS A 93 -21.46 6.87 -11.55
C LYS A 93 -22.02 5.46 -11.40
N ILE A 94 -22.66 4.97 -12.46
CA ILE A 94 -23.18 3.60 -12.53
C ILE A 94 -22.18 2.73 -13.30
N LEU A 95 -21.79 1.60 -12.70
CA LEU A 95 -20.78 0.70 -13.25
C LEU A 95 -21.24 -0.76 -13.17
N LYS A 96 -20.99 -1.54 -14.22
CA LYS A 96 -21.08 -3.01 -14.16
C LYS A 96 -19.77 -3.58 -13.64
N ARG A 97 -19.82 -4.37 -12.56
CA ARG A 97 -18.63 -5.01 -11.96
C ARG A 97 -18.87 -6.50 -11.67
N PRO A 98 -17.86 -7.35 -11.92
CA PRO A 98 -17.88 -8.73 -11.43
C PRO A 98 -17.95 -8.78 -9.91
N VAL A 99 -18.70 -9.72 -9.35
CA VAL A 99 -18.86 -9.87 -7.88
C VAL A 99 -17.53 -10.16 -7.19
N VAL A 100 -16.60 -10.85 -7.86
CA VAL A 100 -15.24 -11.10 -7.34
C VAL A 100 -14.42 -9.82 -7.10
N LYS A 101 -14.84 -8.67 -7.64
CA LYS A 101 -14.23 -7.35 -7.41
C LYS A 101 -15.01 -6.50 -6.41
N LEU A 102 -16.05 -7.05 -5.79
CA LEU A 102 -16.87 -6.41 -4.78
C LEU A 102 -16.64 -7.11 -3.44
N ALA A 103 -16.69 -6.36 -2.36
CA ALA A 103 -16.66 -6.88 -1.00
C ALA A 103 -17.90 -6.38 -0.27
N ARG A 104 -18.51 -7.25 0.56
CA ARG A 104 -19.60 -6.84 1.43
C ARG A 104 -19.05 -5.85 2.46
N VAL A 105 -19.77 -4.77 2.67
CA VAL A 105 -19.50 -3.77 3.71
C VAL A 105 -20.72 -3.79 4.62
N ASP A 106 -20.50 -4.02 5.92
CA ASP A 106 -21.59 -4.00 6.89
C ASP A 106 -22.05 -2.55 7.12
N ALA A 107 -23.35 -2.31 6.96
CA ALA A 107 -23.95 -0.97 6.93
C ALA A 107 -24.11 -0.32 8.30
N GLU A 108 -23.74 -1.02 9.38
CA GLU A 108 -23.95 -0.56 10.76
C GLU A 108 -22.86 0.41 11.25
N MET A 109 -21.72 0.49 10.55
CA MET A 109 -20.55 1.25 11.01
C MET A 109 -20.57 2.75 10.64
N ASP A 110 -21.70 3.26 10.12
CA ASP A 110 -21.83 4.65 9.63
C ASP A 110 -22.93 5.45 10.39
N ARG A 111 -23.22 5.11 11.65
CA ARG A 111 -24.21 5.82 12.51
C ARG A 111 -23.59 6.78 13.55
N GLU A 112 -22.36 7.23 13.36
CA GLU A 112 -21.70 8.25 14.21
C GLU A 112 -21.17 9.42 13.37
#